data_AF-A0A5N7Z5P2-F1
#
_entry.id   AF-A0A5N7Z5P2-F1
#
_cell.length_a   1.000
_cell.length_b   1.000
_cell.length_c   1.000
_cell.angle_alpha   90.00
_cell.angle_beta   90.00
_cell.angle_gamma   90.00
#
_symmetry.space_group_name_H-M   'P 1'
#
loop_
_entity.id
_entity.type
_entity.pdbx_description
1 polymer ?
#
loop_
_entity_poly.entity_id
_entity_poly.type
_entity_poly.pdbx_seq_one_letter_code
_entity_poly.pdbx_strand_id
1 'polypeptide(L)'
;MATYPYTQTSMLVNSIQATTTVSIQSGMQVSSTVFSSAAGNLGTITLSPVQPTAKNVEFKSGLQTLQIDSMTFTAQFGFDAGQVFASGRGTDQSGENEAAFSKQIATWS
;
A
#
# COMPACT_ATOMS: atom_id res chain seq x y z
N MET A 1 6.28 7.48 19.69
CA MET A 1 7.51 7.31 18.90
C MET A 1 7.46 5.92 18.31
N ALA A 2 7.14 5.83 17.04
CA ALA A 2 7.07 4.55 16.35
C ALA A 2 8.46 3.89 16.29
N THR A 3 8.49 2.57 16.52
CA THR A 3 9.70 1.77 16.32
C THR A 3 9.80 1.38 14.85
N TYR A 4 10.96 1.60 14.23
CA TYR A 4 11.22 1.21 12.85
C TYR A 4 12.06 -0.08 12.78
N PRO A 5 11.74 -1.01 11.88
CA PRO A 5 10.66 -0.95 10.90
C PRO A 5 9.27 -1.11 11.54
N TYR A 6 8.31 -0.30 11.07
CA TYR A 6 6.90 -0.42 11.42
C TYR A 6 6.19 -1.20 10.32
N THR A 7 5.37 -2.19 10.67
CA THR A 7 4.63 -3.00 9.69
C THR A 7 3.15 -3.06 10.05
N GLN A 8 2.29 -2.82 9.06
CA GLN A 8 0.84 -2.98 9.19
C GLN A 8 0.28 -3.69 7.95
N THR A 9 -0.61 -4.64 8.16
CA THR A 9 -1.37 -5.30 7.11
C THR A 9 -2.83 -4.85 7.16
N SER A 10 -3.38 -4.50 6.00
CA SER A 10 -4.76 -4.05 5.85
C SER A 10 -5.46 -4.77 4.72
N MET A 11 -6.70 -5.23 4.94
CA MET A 11 -7.55 -5.80 3.90
C MET A 11 -8.13 -4.70 3.01
N LEU A 12 -7.94 -4.82 1.70
CA LEU A 12 -8.55 -3.94 0.71
C LEU A 12 -9.94 -4.47 0.33
N VAL A 13 -10.03 -5.21 -0.77
CA VAL A 13 -11.24 -5.79 -1.37
C VAL A 13 -10.88 -7.14 -2.00
N ASN A 14 -11.87 -8.02 -2.18
CA ASN A 14 -11.71 -9.27 -2.93
C ASN A 14 -10.47 -10.10 -2.51
N SER A 15 -10.27 -10.20 -1.19
CA SER A 15 -9.15 -10.90 -0.56
C SER A 15 -7.76 -10.34 -0.87
N ILE A 16 -7.67 -9.14 -1.44
CA ILE A 16 -6.42 -8.40 -1.63
C ILE A 16 -6.01 -7.76 -0.29
N GLN A 17 -4.78 -8.01 0.10
CA GLN A 17 -4.12 -7.47 1.28
C GLN A 17 -3.04 -6.48 0.86
N ALA A 18 -2.90 -5.40 1.63
CA ALA A 18 -1.79 -4.48 1.55
C ALA A 18 -0.95 -4.61 2.82
N THR A 19 0.26 -5.14 2.70
CA THR A 19 1.23 -5.20 3.79
C THR A 19 2.21 -4.07 3.60
N THR A 20 2.13 -3.06 4.47
CA THR A 20 2.95 -1.86 4.42
C THR A 20 4.02 -1.91 5.49
N THR A 21 5.28 -1.82 5.07
CA THR A 21 6.44 -1.72 5.95
C THR A 21 7.08 -0.34 5.78
N VAL A 22 7.19 0.41 6.86
CA VAL A 22 7.88 1.70 6.92
C VAL A 22 9.22 1.50 7.60
N SER A 23 10.30 1.97 6.96
CA SER A 23 11.67 1.85 7.46
C SER A 23 12.42 3.17 7.32
N ILE A 24 13.49 3.37 8.09
CA ILE A 24 14.39 4.51 7.89
C ILE A 24 15.51 4.08 6.94
N GLN A 25 15.61 4.75 5.79
CA GLN A 25 16.68 4.55 4.82
C GLN A 25 17.37 5.88 4.56
N SER A 26 18.69 5.94 4.77
CA SER A 26 19.49 7.15 4.58
C SER A 26 18.92 8.39 5.30
N GLY A 27 18.35 8.20 6.49
CA GLY A 27 17.76 9.28 7.28
C GLY A 27 16.38 9.75 6.80
N MET A 28 15.67 8.99 5.96
CA MET A 28 14.29 9.27 5.55
C MET A 28 13.39 8.07 5.81
N GLN A 29 12.11 8.30 6.13
CA GLN A 29 11.12 7.23 6.13
C GLN A 29 10.81 6.79 4.70
N VAL A 30 10.82 5.49 4.47
CA VAL A 30 10.45 4.86 3.21
C VAL A 30 9.39 3.82 3.50
N SER A 31 8.25 3.94 2.83
CA SER A 31 7.15 2.99 2.87
C SER A 31 7.25 2.02 1.70
N SER A 32 7.25 0.73 1.98
CA SER A 32 7.12 -0.34 0.98
C SER A 32 5.82 -1.09 1.24
N THR A 33 4.89 -1.04 0.30
CA THR A 33 3.62 -1.74 0.38
C THR A 33 3.58 -2.87 -0.63
N VAL A 34 3.51 -4.09 -0.14
CA VAL A 34 3.30 -5.29 -0.94
C VAL A 34 1.82 -5.60 -1.00
N PHE A 35 1.29 -5.75 -2.21
CA PHE A 35 -0.08 -6.17 -2.44
C PHE A 35 -0.10 -7.66 -2.75
N SER A 36 -0.87 -8.43 -2.00
CA SER A 36 -1.00 -9.87 -2.20
C SER A 36 -2.46 -10.30 -2.13
N SER A 37 -2.74 -11.46 -2.71
CA SER A 37 -4.01 -12.14 -2.58
C SER A 37 -3.77 -13.62 -2.33
N ALA A 38 -4.85 -14.41 -2.21
CA ALA A 38 -4.74 -15.86 -2.15
C ALA A 38 -4.13 -16.48 -3.42
N ALA A 39 -4.06 -15.75 -4.54
CA ALA A 39 -3.37 -16.19 -5.77
C ALA A 39 -1.85 -15.90 -5.75
N GLY A 40 -1.36 -15.10 -4.80
CA GLY A 40 0.06 -14.77 -4.64
C GLY A 40 0.33 -13.27 -4.55
N ASN A 41 1.56 -12.86 -4.80
CA ASN A 41 1.95 -11.46 -4.83
C ASN A 41 1.46 -10.79 -6.13
N LEU A 42 0.81 -9.63 -6.01
CA LEU A 42 0.36 -8.81 -7.13
C LEU A 42 1.43 -7.79 -7.54
N GLY A 43 2.13 -7.22 -6.56
CA GLY A 43 3.15 -6.20 -6.82
C GLY A 43 3.49 -5.39 -5.58
N THR A 44 4.42 -4.44 -5.74
CA THR A 44 4.92 -3.60 -4.66
C THR A 44 4.94 -2.14 -5.10
N ILE A 45 4.53 -1.24 -4.21
CA ILE A 45 4.73 0.21 -4.37
C ILE A 45 5.62 0.71 -3.24
N THR A 46 6.66 1.45 -3.61
CA THR A 46 7.55 2.13 -2.67
C THR A 46 7.31 3.64 -2.74
N LEU A 47 7.10 4.27 -1.59
CA LEU A 47 6.91 5.71 -1.43
C LEU A 47 7.91 6.29 -0.43
N SER A 48 8.26 7.55 -0.61
CA SER A 48 9.19 8.29 0.25
C SER A 48 8.83 9.78 0.26
N PRO A 49 9.40 10.61 1.14
CA PRO A 49 9.15 12.06 1.12
C PRO A 49 9.46 12.73 -0.21
N VAL A 50 10.43 12.21 -0.98
CA VAL A 50 10.79 12.74 -2.31
C VAL A 50 9.84 12.27 -3.42
N GLN A 51 9.17 11.14 -3.20
CA GLN A 51 8.13 10.60 -4.09
C GLN A 51 6.95 10.11 -3.23
N PRO A 52 6.14 11.04 -2.70
CA PRO A 52 5.13 10.71 -1.69
C PRO A 52 3.87 10.13 -2.31
N THR A 53 3.74 10.13 -3.63
CA THR A 53 2.54 9.65 -4.31
C THR A 53 2.85 8.71 -5.46
N ALA A 54 2.05 7.66 -5.59
CA ALA A 54 1.94 6.83 -6.79
C ALA A 54 0.52 6.95 -7.33
N LYS A 55 0.38 7.03 -8.66
CA LYS A 55 -0.93 7.17 -9.32
C LYS A 55 -1.00 6.27 -10.53
N ASN A 56 -2.20 5.78 -10.81
CA ASN A 56 -2.51 4.98 -11.99
C ASN A 56 -1.55 3.79 -12.19
N VAL A 57 -1.40 2.96 -11.14
CA VAL A 57 -0.55 1.76 -11.17
C VAL A 57 -1.44 0.54 -11.26
N GLU A 58 -1.22 -0.30 -12.27
CA GLU A 58 -1.95 -1.56 -12.46
C GLU A 58 -1.05 -2.75 -12.11
N PHE A 59 -1.58 -3.68 -11.34
CA PHE A 59 -0.99 -4.98 -11.04
C PHE A 59 -1.91 -6.10 -11.51
N LYS A 60 -1.30 -7.17 -12.02
CA LYS A 60 -2.01 -8.37 -12.50
C LYS A 60 -1.31 -9.62 -12.01
N SER A 61 -2.09 -10.57 -11.50
CA SER A 61 -1.62 -11.92 -11.19
C SER A 61 -2.70 -12.93 -11.58
N GLY A 62 -2.39 -13.78 -12.55
CA GLY A 62 -3.42 -14.59 -13.22
C GLY A 62 -4.48 -13.70 -13.87
N LEU A 63 -5.75 -13.91 -13.51
CA LEU A 63 -6.89 -13.10 -13.95
C LEU A 63 -7.22 -11.94 -12.99
N GLN A 64 -6.68 -11.97 -11.76
CA GLN A 64 -6.93 -10.93 -10.78
C GLN A 64 -6.16 -9.66 -11.15
N THR A 65 -6.86 -8.53 -11.10
CA THR A 65 -6.34 -7.20 -11.39
C THR A 65 -6.51 -6.32 -10.17
N LEU A 66 -5.47 -5.54 -9.85
CA LEU A 66 -5.49 -4.48 -8.84
C LEU A 66 -5.05 -3.19 -9.51
N GLN A 67 -5.96 -2.22 -9.56
CA GLN A 67 -5.69 -0.88 -10.05
C GLN A 67 -5.59 0.07 -8.86
N ILE A 68 -4.44 0.71 -8.70
CA ILE A 68 -4.21 1.80 -7.74
C ILE A 68 -4.42 3.13 -8.46
N ASP A 69 -5.52 3.81 -8.16
CA ASP A 69 -5.80 5.12 -8.72
C ASP A 69 -4.89 6.19 -8.08
N SER A 70 -4.77 6.16 -6.76
CA SER A 70 -3.83 7.01 -6.01
C SER A 70 -3.42 6.35 -4.71
N MET A 71 -2.15 6.48 -4.37
CA MET A 71 -1.57 6.10 -3.08
C MET A 71 -0.70 7.25 -2.59
N THR A 72 -0.84 7.62 -1.32
CA THR A 72 -0.17 8.77 -0.72
C THR A 72 0.51 8.39 0.59
N PHE A 73 1.75 8.83 0.73
CA PHE A 73 2.58 8.69 1.91
C PHE A 73 2.71 10.06 2.59
N THR A 74 2.37 10.11 3.88
CA THR A 74 2.53 11.31 4.70
C THR A 74 3.34 10.96 5.93
N ALA A 75 4.45 11.66 6.12
CA ALA A 75 5.36 11.50 7.23
C ALA A 75 5.54 12.84 7.93
N GLN A 76 5.42 12.87 9.26
CA GLN A 76 5.74 14.06 10.03
C GLN A 76 7.26 14.19 10.21
N PHE A 77 7.74 15.43 10.19
CA PHE A 77 9.10 15.75 10.63
C PHE A 77 9.34 15.24 12.05
N GLY A 78 10.48 14.57 12.30
CA GLY A 78 10.80 13.94 13.59
C GLY A 78 10.60 12.42 13.63
N PHE A 79 10.01 11.84 12.58
CA PHE A 79 9.76 10.40 12.45
C PHE A 79 8.82 9.79 13.50
N ASP A 80 7.99 10.61 14.14
CA ASP A 80 7.13 10.15 15.22
C ASP A 80 5.81 9.56 14.70
N ALA A 81 5.24 10.19 13.67
CA ALA A 81 3.92 9.83 13.15
C ALA A 81 3.86 9.91 11.62
N GLY A 82 2.88 9.20 11.06
CA GLY A 82 2.59 9.23 9.64
C GLY A 82 1.55 8.20 9.22
N GLN A 83 1.21 8.22 7.94
CA GLN A 83 0.19 7.36 7.37
C GLN A 83 0.45 7.05 5.90
N VAL A 84 -0.14 5.94 5.47
CA VAL A 84 -0.24 5.58 4.06
C VAL A 84 -1.70 5.35 3.71
N PHE A 85 -2.16 6.06 2.68
CA PHE A 85 -3.50 5.95 2.16
C PHE A 85 -3.47 5.40 0.74
N ALA A 86 -4.38 4.49 0.42
CA ALA A 86 -4.51 3.91 -0.91
C ALA A 86 -5.97 3.91 -1.36
N SER A 87 -6.17 4.24 -2.62
CA SER A 87 -7.45 4.23 -3.31
C SER A 87 -7.30 3.57 -4.66
N GLY A 88 -8.34 2.85 -5.07
CA GLY A 88 -8.27 2.05 -6.28
C GLY A 88 -9.43 1.08 -6.39
N ARG A 89 -9.24 0.06 -7.21
CA ARG A 89 -10.20 -1.01 -7.44
C ARG A 89 -9.49 -2.33 -7.67
N GLY A 90 -10.13 -3.43 -7.32
CA GLY A 90 -9.59 -4.76 -7.53
C GLY A 90 -10.67 -5.77 -7.88
N THR A 91 -10.34 -6.74 -8.71
CA THR A 91 -11.20 -7.88 -9.05
C THR A 91 -10.95 -9.05 -8.10
N ASP A 92 -11.81 -10.06 -8.14
CA ASP A 92 -11.56 -11.36 -7.51
C ASP A 92 -10.56 -12.22 -8.31
N GLN A 93 -10.33 -13.45 -7.86
CA GLN A 93 -9.36 -14.37 -8.48
C GLN A 93 -9.74 -14.81 -9.89
N SER A 94 -11.03 -14.68 -10.25
CA SER A 94 -11.54 -14.99 -11.58
C SER A 94 -11.43 -13.80 -12.54
N GLY A 95 -10.99 -12.64 -12.05
CA GLY A 95 -10.99 -11.39 -12.82
C GLY A 95 -12.35 -10.71 -12.85
N GLU A 96 -13.28 -11.13 -12.01
CA GLU A 96 -14.65 -10.62 -11.96
C GLU A 96 -14.90 -9.78 -10.70
N ASN A 97 -16.13 -9.32 -10.51
CA ASN A 97 -16.61 -8.65 -9.30
C ASN A 97 -15.72 -7.47 -8.86
N GLU A 98 -15.41 -6.56 -9.79
CA GLU A 98 -14.61 -5.37 -9.50
C GLU A 98 -15.24 -4.55 -8.36
N ALA A 99 -14.44 -4.28 -7.33
CA ALA A 99 -14.85 -3.47 -6.20
C ALA A 99 -13.84 -2.35 -5.95
N ALA A 100 -14.34 -1.15 -5.70
CA ALA A 100 -13.52 -0.01 -5.33
C ALA A 100 -13.15 -0.04 -3.84
N PHE A 101 -11.99 0.52 -3.50
CA PHE A 101 -11.55 0.74 -2.13
C PHE A 101 -10.92 2.13 -1.98
N SER A 102 -11.02 2.66 -0.76
CA SER A 102 -10.38 3.91 -0.36
C SER A 102 -10.10 3.80 1.14
N LYS A 103 -8.85 3.51 1.50
CA LYS A 103 -8.49 3.13 2.87
C LYS A 103 -7.13 3.67 3.28
N GLN A 104 -7.04 3.99 4.56
CA GLN A 104 -5.76 4.11 5.25
C GLN A 104 -5.22 2.71 5.50
N ILE A 105 -4.11 2.37 4.87
CA ILE A 105 -3.52 1.03 4.91
C ILE A 105 -2.43 0.89 5.97
N ALA A 106 -1.86 2.02 6.41
CA ALA A 106 -0.89 2.09 7.50
C ALA A 106 -0.99 3.39 8.28
N THR A 107 -0.78 3.33 9.60
CA THR A 107 -0.69 4.51 10.48
C THR A 107 0.16 4.25 11.70
N TRP A 108 1.03 5.20 12.05
CA TRP A 108 1.91 5.09 13.22
C TRP A 108 2.01 6.42 13.97
N SER A 109 2.34 6.34 15.26
CA SER A 109 2.52 7.45 16.22
C SER A 109 3.42 7.03 17.38
#